data_AF-A0A250XI61-F1
#
_entry.id   AF-A0A250XI61-F1
#
_cell.length_a   1.000
_cell.length_b   1.000
_cell.length_c   1.000
_cell.angle_alpha   90.00
_cell.angle_beta   90.00
_cell.angle_gamma   90.00
#
_symmetry.space_group_name_H-M   'P 1'
#
loop_
_entity.id
_entity.type
_entity.pdbx_description
1 polymer ?
#
loop_
_entity_poly.entity_id
_entity_poly.type
_entity_poly.pdbx_seq_one_letter_code
_entity_poly.pdbx_strand_id
1 'polypeptide(L)'
;MAISSINDLRLQGLAACLCQCVAGVGLSVVLWFKVFKPASVLFFLAYTTWGASAFLMLLGVLGFVSKVSLILGLHCIFAVSIAGGLGGLHVSTLHTFLMQCSEAQSSSLGCNTCACAVAGTCTQELLSSEDACSACQALGTEICSDINSYSFQVMLLCMGLSICAPIAVPAVYSLRILIRLDSDMANVSNRLLYARAVIAQDLSKLQRDTQHLLVSSESRELSSWKLTSELLLTLMAYGGSDDKALFAAYCRAVKVDAFSLA
;
A
#
# COMPACT_ATOMS: atom_id res chain seq x y z
N MET A 1 -20.93 14.14 2.24
CA MET A 1 -20.11 12.91 2.23
C MET A 1 -19.71 12.62 3.67
N ALA A 2 -20.16 11.51 4.26
CA ALA A 2 -19.90 11.23 5.68
C ALA A 2 -18.41 10.93 5.90
N ILE A 3 -17.80 11.52 6.93
CA ILE A 3 -16.41 11.25 7.30
C ILE A 3 -16.39 9.87 7.98
N SER A 4 -15.99 8.83 7.26
CA SER A 4 -15.78 7.49 7.85
C SER A 4 -14.77 7.56 8.99
N SER A 5 -14.92 6.77 10.05
CA SER A 5 -13.91 6.73 11.12
C SER A 5 -12.62 6.04 10.64
N ILE A 6 -11.50 6.23 11.35
CA ILE A 6 -10.25 5.49 11.05
C ILE A 6 -10.46 3.97 11.20
N ASN A 7 -11.29 3.55 12.15
CA ASN A 7 -11.58 2.13 12.35
C ASN A 7 -12.37 1.54 11.18
N ASP A 8 -13.32 2.29 10.59
CA ASP A 8 -14.04 1.86 9.39
C ASP A 8 -13.08 1.69 8.21
N LEU A 9 -12.14 2.63 8.03
CA LEU A 9 -11.12 2.51 6.99
C LEU A 9 -10.21 1.30 7.19
N ARG A 10 -9.85 0.97 8.45
CA ARG A 10 -9.05 -0.23 8.76
C ARG A 10 -9.83 -1.50 8.42
N LEU A 11 -11.11 -1.56 8.78
CA LEU A 11 -11.94 -2.72 8.47
C LEU A 11 -12.12 -2.91 6.96
N GLN A 12 -12.36 -1.81 6.22
CA GLN A 12 -12.44 -1.84 4.76
C GLN A 12 -11.10 -2.25 4.12
N GLY A 13 -9.99 -1.74 4.63
CA GLY A 13 -8.64 -2.12 4.17
C GLY A 13 -8.33 -3.59 4.43
N LEU A 14 -8.69 -4.11 5.60
CA LEU A 14 -8.55 -5.53 5.94
C LEU A 14 -9.38 -6.41 5.00
N ALA A 15 -10.64 -6.05 4.78
CA ALA A 15 -11.50 -6.76 3.83
C ALA A 15 -10.91 -6.73 2.41
N ALA A 16 -10.37 -5.59 1.98
CA ALA A 16 -9.70 -5.47 0.68
C ALA A 16 -8.46 -6.37 0.57
N CYS A 17 -7.65 -6.49 1.62
CA CYS A 17 -6.51 -7.44 1.63
C CYS A 17 -6.98 -8.90 1.51
N LEU A 18 -8.06 -9.28 2.20
CA LEU A 18 -8.62 -10.64 2.08
C LEU A 18 -9.16 -10.90 0.66
N CYS A 19 -9.87 -9.92 0.09
CA CYS A 19 -10.35 -9.98 -1.29
C CYS A 19 -9.19 -10.07 -2.29
N GLN A 20 -8.08 -9.37 -2.06
CA GLN A 20 -6.87 -9.48 -2.88
C GLN A 20 -6.34 -10.92 -2.92
N CYS A 21 -6.33 -11.62 -1.79
CA CYS A 21 -5.89 -13.01 -1.74
C CYS A 21 -6.83 -13.93 -2.54
N VAL A 22 -8.14 -13.79 -2.34
CA VAL A 22 -9.13 -14.60 -3.08
C VAL A 22 -9.03 -14.33 -4.58
N ALA A 23 -8.91 -13.07 -4.99
CA ALA A 23 -8.76 -12.68 -6.39
C ALA A 23 -7.43 -13.18 -6.98
N GLY A 24 -6.31 -13.00 -6.27
CA GLY A 24 -4.99 -13.43 -6.72
C GLY A 24 -4.90 -14.95 -6.86
N VAL A 25 -5.37 -15.71 -5.87
CA VAL A 25 -5.40 -17.18 -5.93
C VAL A 25 -6.37 -17.66 -7.00
N GLY A 26 -7.61 -17.16 -6.99
CA GLY A 26 -8.66 -17.59 -7.92
C GLY A 26 -8.28 -17.33 -9.37
N LEU A 27 -7.76 -16.15 -9.68
CA LEU A 27 -7.33 -15.81 -11.03
C LEU A 27 -6.15 -16.67 -11.49
N SER A 28 -5.17 -16.89 -10.64
CA SER A 28 -4.04 -17.76 -10.97
C SER A 28 -4.42 -19.23 -11.13
N VAL A 29 -5.46 -19.74 -10.44
CA VAL A 29 -6.01 -21.07 -10.69
C VAL A 29 -6.67 -21.13 -12.08
N VAL A 30 -7.43 -20.10 -12.47
CA VAL A 30 -8.00 -20.04 -13.83
C VAL A 30 -6.89 -20.01 -14.88
N LEU A 31 -5.85 -19.20 -14.66
CA LEU A 31 -4.66 -19.14 -15.51
C LEU A 31 -3.93 -20.48 -15.61
N TRP A 32 -3.86 -21.21 -14.49
CA TRP A 32 -3.24 -22.53 -14.48
C TRP A 32 -3.91 -23.47 -15.47
N PHE A 33 -5.24 -23.58 -15.43
CA PHE A 33 -5.96 -24.48 -16.32
C PHE A 33 -6.00 -24.03 -17.78
N LYS A 34 -6.02 -22.71 -18.02
CA LYS A 34 -6.19 -22.15 -19.37
C LYS A 34 -4.89 -21.85 -20.10
N VAL A 35 -3.80 -21.54 -19.39
CA VAL A 35 -2.56 -21.02 -19.97
C VAL A 35 -1.34 -21.83 -19.53
N PHE A 36 -1.18 -22.11 -18.23
CA PHE A 36 0.07 -22.69 -17.73
C PHE A 36 0.16 -24.21 -17.86
N LYS A 37 -0.97 -24.94 -17.76
CA LYS A 37 -1.02 -26.38 -17.97
C LYS A 37 -0.48 -26.80 -19.35
N PRO A 38 -0.86 -26.15 -20.47
CA PRO A 38 -0.27 -26.47 -21.78
C PRO A 38 1.15 -25.93 -21.96
N ALA A 39 1.55 -24.87 -21.26
CA ALA A 39 2.87 -24.26 -21.34
C ALA A 39 3.60 -24.29 -19.99
N SER A 40 4.10 -25.47 -19.61
CA SER A 40 4.73 -25.72 -18.29
C SER A 40 5.91 -24.79 -17.96
N VAL A 41 6.59 -24.27 -18.97
CA VAL A 41 7.65 -23.25 -18.84
C VAL A 41 7.19 -21.97 -18.12
N LEU A 42 5.88 -21.70 -18.09
CA LEU A 42 5.30 -20.53 -17.42
C LEU A 42 5.02 -20.70 -15.94
N PHE A 43 5.36 -21.84 -15.37
CA PHE A 43 4.99 -22.12 -13.99
C PHE A 43 5.59 -21.11 -12.99
N PHE A 44 6.78 -20.57 -13.29
CA PHE A 44 7.41 -19.55 -12.46
C PHE A 44 6.55 -18.28 -12.34
N LEU A 45 5.77 -17.94 -13.37
CA LEU A 45 4.89 -16.77 -13.36
C LEU A 45 3.76 -16.94 -12.36
N ALA A 46 3.14 -18.13 -12.33
CA ALA A 46 2.09 -18.46 -11.36
C ALA A 46 2.61 -18.35 -9.92
N TYR A 47 3.77 -18.94 -9.63
CA TYR A 47 4.38 -18.87 -8.30
C TYR A 47 4.77 -17.46 -7.89
N THR A 48 5.31 -16.68 -8.83
CA THR A 48 5.69 -15.29 -8.57
C THR A 48 4.46 -14.47 -8.18
N THR A 49 3.36 -14.59 -8.91
CA THR A 49 2.11 -13.89 -8.61
C THR A 49 1.47 -14.36 -7.30
N TRP A 50 1.49 -15.67 -7.02
CA TRP A 50 1.01 -16.23 -5.75
C TRP A 50 1.82 -15.73 -4.56
N GLY A 51 3.14 -15.86 -4.63
CA GLY A 51 4.04 -15.42 -3.56
C GLY A 51 3.92 -13.93 -3.29
N ALA A 52 3.92 -13.12 -4.35
CA ALA A 52 3.70 -11.68 -4.28
C ALA A 52 2.37 -11.31 -3.62
N SER A 53 1.27 -11.95 -4.04
CA SER A 53 -0.07 -11.68 -3.50
C SER A 53 -0.19 -12.07 -2.03
N ALA A 54 0.34 -13.24 -1.65
CA ALA A 54 0.35 -13.71 -0.27
C ALA A 54 1.19 -12.80 0.64
N PHE A 55 2.39 -12.42 0.18
CA PHE A 55 3.27 -11.50 0.91
C PHE A 55 2.59 -10.15 1.17
N LEU A 56 2.02 -9.54 0.12
CA LEU A 56 1.34 -8.26 0.23
C LEU A 56 0.10 -8.34 1.13
N MET A 57 -0.70 -9.40 1.02
CA MET A 57 -1.84 -9.62 1.90
C MET A 57 -1.39 -9.67 3.37
N LEU A 58 -0.38 -10.49 3.70
CA LEU A 58 0.12 -10.62 5.07
C LEU A 58 0.63 -9.29 5.62
N LEU A 59 1.40 -8.56 4.80
CA LEU A 59 1.93 -7.24 5.17
C LEU A 59 0.80 -6.22 5.41
N GLY A 60 -0.22 -6.22 4.54
CA GLY A 60 -1.40 -5.36 4.67
C GLY A 60 -2.22 -5.68 5.91
N VAL A 61 -2.56 -6.95 6.14
CA VAL A 61 -3.27 -7.42 7.34
C VAL A 61 -2.50 -7.03 8.61
N LEU A 62 -1.19 -7.27 8.64
CA LEU A 62 -0.36 -6.89 9.77
C LEU A 62 -0.38 -5.37 10.00
N GLY A 63 -0.30 -4.57 8.94
CA GLY A 63 -0.39 -3.11 9.03
C GLY A 63 -1.73 -2.62 9.59
N PHE A 64 -2.85 -3.16 9.10
CA PHE A 64 -4.18 -2.76 9.56
C PHE A 64 -4.48 -3.19 11.00
N VAL A 65 -4.00 -4.37 11.42
CA VAL A 65 -4.22 -4.91 12.79
C VAL A 65 -3.28 -4.27 13.81
N SER A 66 -1.99 -4.15 13.51
CA SER A 66 -0.98 -3.64 14.46
C SER A 66 -1.08 -2.13 14.71
N LYS A 67 -1.79 -1.40 13.84
CA LYS A 67 -1.90 0.07 13.88
C LYS A 67 -0.56 0.81 13.73
N VAL A 68 0.48 0.13 13.25
CA VAL A 68 1.81 0.71 13.02
C VAL A 68 1.86 1.36 11.64
N SER A 69 2.04 2.69 11.61
CA SER A 69 2.10 3.47 10.35
C SER A 69 3.22 3.02 9.43
N LEU A 70 4.38 2.64 9.96
CA LEU A 70 5.52 2.17 9.18
C LEU A 70 5.16 0.93 8.32
N ILE A 71 4.48 -0.06 8.90
CA ILE A 71 4.10 -1.30 8.20
C ILE A 71 3.09 -0.98 7.08
N LEU A 72 2.15 -0.06 7.36
CA LEU A 72 1.18 0.40 6.37
C LEU A 72 1.84 1.16 5.20
N GLY A 73 2.89 1.93 5.50
CA GLY A 73 3.73 2.59 4.51
C GLY A 73 4.50 1.60 3.64
N LEU A 74 5.15 0.60 4.25
CA LEU A 74 5.82 -0.49 3.54
C LEU A 74 4.85 -1.24 2.65
N HIS A 75 3.65 -1.57 3.15
CA HIS A 75 2.61 -2.21 2.35
C HIS A 75 2.27 -1.40 1.09
N CYS A 76 2.08 -0.08 1.22
CA CYS A 76 1.79 0.78 0.08
C CYS A 76 2.94 0.79 -0.95
N ILE A 77 4.19 0.95 -0.49
CA ILE A 77 5.37 0.98 -1.37
C ILE A 77 5.52 -0.37 -2.09
N PHE A 78 5.53 -1.46 -1.35
CA PHE A 78 5.67 -2.79 -1.93
C PHE A 78 4.52 -3.14 -2.85
N ALA A 79 3.28 -2.78 -2.52
CA ALA A 79 2.13 -3.05 -3.38
C ALA A 79 2.26 -2.37 -4.74
N VAL A 80 2.67 -1.11 -4.78
CA VAL A 80 2.88 -0.36 -6.04
C VAL A 80 4.07 -0.93 -6.82
N SER A 81 5.21 -1.16 -6.15
CA SER A 81 6.41 -1.69 -6.81
C SER A 81 6.19 -3.10 -7.37
N ILE A 82 5.56 -3.98 -6.60
CA ILE A 82 5.26 -5.36 -7.02
C ILE A 82 4.19 -5.37 -8.11
N ALA A 83 3.14 -4.54 -8.02
CA ALA A 83 2.15 -4.44 -9.09
C ALA A 83 2.79 -3.96 -10.41
N GLY A 84 3.66 -2.95 -10.36
CA GLY A 84 4.43 -2.50 -11.52
C GLY A 84 5.34 -3.60 -12.08
N GLY A 85 6.07 -4.29 -11.21
CA GLY A 85 6.97 -5.39 -11.58
C GLY A 85 6.23 -6.58 -12.21
N LEU A 86 5.13 -7.01 -11.61
CA LEU A 86 4.26 -8.06 -12.16
C LEU A 86 3.68 -7.63 -13.51
N GLY A 87 3.19 -6.39 -13.63
CA GLY A 87 2.70 -5.84 -14.89
C GLY A 87 3.76 -5.90 -16.00
N GLY A 88 4.98 -5.45 -15.71
CA GLY A 88 6.12 -5.55 -16.64
C GLY A 88 6.46 -6.99 -17.01
N LEU A 89 6.46 -7.90 -16.03
CA LEU A 89 6.72 -9.32 -16.24
C LEU A 89 5.67 -9.97 -17.16
N HIS A 90 4.39 -9.65 -16.98
CA HIS A 90 3.30 -10.14 -17.83
C HIS A 90 3.43 -9.64 -19.27
N VAL A 91 3.73 -8.35 -19.46
CA VAL A 91 3.94 -7.76 -20.80
C VAL A 91 5.17 -8.37 -21.47
N SER A 92 6.29 -8.51 -20.75
CA SER A 92 7.50 -9.13 -21.29
C SER A 92 7.24 -10.58 -21.71
N THR A 93 6.51 -11.34 -20.88
CA THR A 93 6.17 -12.74 -21.18
C THR A 93 5.30 -12.84 -22.43
N LEU A 94 4.28 -11.98 -22.57
CA LEU A 94 3.47 -11.90 -23.77
C LEU A 94 4.31 -11.58 -25.02
N HIS A 95 5.25 -10.64 -24.90
CA HIS A 95 6.11 -10.29 -26.03
C HIS A 95 7.02 -11.45 -26.43
N THR A 96 7.62 -12.14 -25.46
CA THR A 96 8.42 -13.36 -25.71
C THR A 96 7.58 -14.42 -26.43
N PHE A 97 6.31 -14.59 -26.07
CA PHE A 97 5.43 -15.53 -26.76
C PHE A 97 5.15 -15.17 -28.20
N LEU A 98 4.82 -13.90 -28.45
CA LEU A 98 4.59 -13.43 -29.81
C LEU A 98 5.84 -13.60 -30.68
N MET A 99 7.02 -13.31 -30.12
CA MET A 99 8.29 -13.53 -30.81
C MET A 99 8.52 -15.02 -31.11
N GLN A 100 8.39 -15.90 -30.11
CA GLN A 100 8.58 -17.35 -30.27
C GLN A 100 7.59 -18.00 -31.24
N CYS A 101 6.37 -17.46 -31.35
CA CYS A 101 5.40 -17.92 -32.33
C CYS A 101 5.59 -17.32 -33.73
N SER A 102 6.27 -16.17 -33.84
CA SER A 102 6.60 -15.53 -35.11
C SER A 102 7.90 -16.06 -35.74
N GLU A 103 8.87 -16.40 -34.90
CA GLU A 103 10.10 -17.06 -35.31
C GLU A 103 9.77 -18.54 -35.52
N ALA A 104 10.05 -19.09 -36.70
CA ALA A 104 9.71 -20.48 -37.02
C ALA A 104 10.17 -21.44 -35.91
N GLN A 105 9.38 -22.47 -35.58
CA GLN A 105 9.69 -23.42 -34.48
C GLN A 105 11.11 -23.99 -34.55
N SER A 106 11.67 -24.09 -35.76
CA SER A 106 13.04 -24.49 -36.05
C SER A 106 14.13 -23.61 -35.42
N SER A 107 13.82 -22.35 -35.12
CA SER A 107 14.73 -21.40 -34.48
C SER A 107 14.82 -21.56 -32.95
N SER A 108 13.89 -22.33 -32.37
CA SER A 108 13.85 -22.57 -30.93
C SER A 108 14.98 -23.51 -30.49
N LEU A 109 15.47 -23.29 -29.27
CA LEU A 109 16.60 -24.03 -28.72
C LEU A 109 16.28 -25.53 -28.67
N GLY A 110 17.19 -26.36 -29.21
CA GLY A 110 17.07 -27.82 -29.21
C GLY A 110 16.12 -28.40 -30.27
N CYS A 111 15.57 -27.59 -31.17
CA CYS A 111 14.56 -28.04 -32.15
C CYS A 111 15.15 -28.50 -33.51
N ASN A 112 16.46 -28.39 -33.71
CA ASN A 112 17.13 -28.69 -34.99
C ASN A 112 17.01 -30.17 -35.43
N THR A 113 16.73 -31.08 -34.50
CA THR A 113 16.59 -32.52 -34.74
C THR A 113 15.14 -32.97 -34.92
N CYS A 114 14.15 -32.12 -34.64
CA CYS A 114 12.72 -32.40 -34.84
C CYS A 114 12.30 -31.96 -36.23
N ALA A 115 12.01 -32.94 -37.10
CA ALA A 115 11.56 -32.69 -38.47
C ALA A 115 10.29 -31.82 -38.51
N CYS A 116 9.40 -32.05 -37.55
CA CYS A 116 8.22 -31.28 -37.26
C CYS A 116 8.47 -29.77 -37.01
N ALA A 117 9.53 -29.44 -36.27
CA ALA A 117 9.86 -28.07 -35.89
C ALA A 117 10.55 -27.37 -37.06
N VAL A 118 11.39 -28.09 -37.79
CA VAL A 118 11.96 -27.63 -39.07
C VAL A 118 10.85 -27.23 -40.05
N ALA A 119 9.77 -28.00 -40.10
CA ALA A 119 8.60 -27.71 -40.92
C ALA A 119 7.64 -26.66 -40.31
N GLY A 120 7.81 -26.28 -39.04
CA GLY A 120 6.93 -25.35 -38.34
C GLY A 120 5.52 -25.91 -38.08
N THR A 121 5.39 -27.24 -37.98
CA THR A 121 4.10 -27.93 -37.85
C THR A 121 3.97 -28.75 -36.56
N CYS A 122 4.91 -28.64 -35.61
CA CYS A 122 4.82 -29.35 -34.34
C CYS A 122 3.55 -29.00 -33.59
N THR A 123 2.81 -30.02 -33.16
CA THR A 123 1.89 -29.88 -32.04
C THR A 123 2.61 -30.10 -30.72
N GLN A 124 2.01 -29.67 -29.60
CA GLN A 124 2.53 -29.95 -28.27
C GLN A 124 2.60 -31.46 -28.00
N GLU A 125 1.65 -32.22 -28.55
CA GLU A 125 1.65 -33.68 -28.49
C GLU A 125 2.90 -34.27 -29.15
N LEU A 126 3.20 -33.87 -30.40
CA LEU A 126 4.39 -34.31 -31.14
C LEU A 126 5.69 -33.94 -30.43
N LEU A 127 5.77 -32.72 -29.88
CA LEU A 127 6.94 -32.27 -29.10
C LEU A 127 7.18 -33.15 -27.86
N SER A 128 6.10 -33.67 -27.25
CA SER A 128 6.20 -34.52 -26.06
C SER A 128 6.37 -36.01 -26.37
N SER A 129 5.96 -36.47 -27.55
CA SER A 129 5.95 -37.90 -27.90
C SER A 129 7.17 -38.36 -28.69
N GLU A 130 7.82 -37.46 -29.44
CA GLU A 130 8.99 -37.82 -30.25
C GLU A 130 10.29 -37.60 -29.47
N ASP A 131 11.10 -38.66 -29.32
CA ASP A 131 12.40 -38.58 -28.63
C ASP A 131 13.34 -37.53 -29.25
N ALA A 132 13.29 -37.37 -30.58
CA ALA A 132 14.05 -36.36 -31.33
C ALA A 132 13.65 -34.90 -30.99
N CYS A 133 12.50 -34.72 -30.35
CA CYS A 133 11.96 -33.43 -29.88
C CYS A 133 12.15 -33.18 -28.39
N SER A 134 12.66 -34.15 -27.62
CA SER A 134 12.72 -34.08 -26.16
C SER A 134 13.51 -32.87 -25.60
N ALA A 135 14.47 -32.33 -26.38
CA ALA A 135 15.23 -31.13 -26.04
C ALA A 135 14.66 -29.83 -26.65
N CYS A 136 13.64 -29.93 -27.51
CA CYS A 136 13.06 -28.80 -28.21
C CYS A 136 12.19 -27.95 -27.28
N GLN A 137 12.50 -26.65 -27.20
CA GLN A 137 11.74 -25.69 -26.39
C GLN A 137 10.74 -24.85 -27.20
N ALA A 138 10.40 -25.28 -28.42
CA ALA A 138 9.37 -24.62 -29.22
C ALA A 138 7.99 -24.77 -28.57
N LEU A 139 7.10 -23.83 -28.88
CA LEU A 139 5.69 -23.94 -28.54
C LEU A 139 4.94 -24.68 -29.64
N GLY A 140 3.98 -25.51 -29.27
CA GLY A 140 3.08 -26.17 -30.22
C GLY A 140 2.32 -25.16 -31.09
N THR A 141 2.04 -25.54 -32.34
CA THR A 141 1.33 -24.71 -33.33
C THR A 141 -0.07 -24.32 -32.86
N GLU A 142 -0.75 -25.19 -32.12
CA GLU A 142 -2.05 -24.92 -31.50
C GLU A 142 -1.99 -23.80 -30.45
N ILE A 143 -0.89 -23.74 -29.69
CA ILE A 143 -0.67 -22.67 -28.70
C ILE A 143 -0.41 -21.36 -29.46
N CYS A 144 0.38 -21.40 -30.52
CA CYS A 144 0.66 -20.21 -31.34
C CYS A 144 -0.57 -19.70 -32.11
N SER A 145 -1.45 -20.58 -32.58
CA SER A 145 -2.73 -20.16 -33.18
C SER A 145 -3.64 -19.48 -32.15
N ASP A 146 -3.66 -19.99 -30.92
CA ASP A 146 -4.43 -19.39 -29.84
C ASP A 146 -3.84 -18.03 -29.43
N ILE A 147 -2.52 -17.90 -29.31
CA ILE A 147 -1.83 -16.64 -28.96
C ILE A 147 -2.06 -15.55 -30.01
N ASN A 148 -2.07 -15.91 -31.29
CA ASN A 148 -2.34 -14.97 -32.38
C ASN A 148 -3.82 -14.58 -32.47
N SER A 149 -4.71 -15.25 -31.74
CA SER A 149 -6.11 -14.85 -31.67
C SER A 149 -6.26 -13.54 -30.86
N TYR A 150 -7.06 -12.61 -31.40
CA TYR A 150 -7.37 -11.36 -30.72
C TYR A 150 -7.96 -11.58 -29.31
N SER A 151 -8.80 -12.61 -29.15
CA SER A 151 -9.43 -12.93 -27.86
C SER A 151 -8.40 -13.31 -26.80
N PHE A 152 -7.36 -14.05 -27.17
CA PHE A 152 -6.32 -14.47 -26.21
C PHE A 152 -5.43 -13.29 -25.81
N GLN A 153 -5.06 -12.43 -26.76
CA GLN A 153 -4.30 -11.21 -26.48
C GLN A 153 -5.04 -10.27 -25.53
N VAL A 154 -6.33 -10.02 -25.79
CA VAL A 154 -7.18 -9.22 -24.91
C VAL A 154 -7.29 -9.87 -23.54
N MET A 155 -7.48 -11.19 -23.47
CA MET A 155 -7.55 -11.91 -22.21
C MET A 155 -6.27 -11.73 -21.38
N LEU A 156 -5.08 -11.86 -21.97
CA LEU A 156 -3.79 -11.66 -21.30
C LEU A 156 -3.57 -10.22 -20.81
N LEU A 157 -3.97 -9.23 -21.62
CA LEU A 157 -3.93 -7.81 -21.22
C LEU A 157 -4.87 -7.55 -20.04
N CYS A 158 -6.10 -8.05 -20.11
CA CYS A 158 -7.07 -7.95 -19.02
C CYS A 158 -6.60 -8.69 -17.77
N MET A 159 -5.85 -9.78 -17.91
CA MET A 159 -5.28 -10.55 -16.80
C MET A 159 -4.30 -9.71 -15.99
N GLY A 160 -3.34 -9.03 -16.65
CA GLY A 160 -2.41 -8.14 -15.96
C GLY A 160 -3.13 -7.06 -15.15
N LEU A 161 -4.14 -6.42 -15.75
CA LEU A 161 -4.97 -5.43 -15.05
C LEU A 161 -5.74 -6.03 -13.88
N SER A 162 -6.32 -7.22 -14.07
CA SER A 162 -7.08 -7.91 -13.02
C SER A 162 -6.23 -8.45 -11.87
N ILE A 163 -4.91 -8.57 -12.03
CA ILE A 163 -3.96 -8.85 -10.94
C ILE A 163 -3.57 -7.55 -10.23
N CYS A 164 -3.29 -6.50 -11.00
CA CYS A 164 -2.85 -5.22 -10.44
C CYS A 164 -3.96 -4.50 -9.65
N ALA A 165 -5.21 -4.56 -10.10
CA ALA A 165 -6.32 -3.87 -9.44
C ALA A 165 -6.56 -4.37 -8.00
N PRO A 166 -6.67 -5.69 -7.72
CA PRO A 166 -6.78 -6.20 -6.36
C PRO A 166 -5.58 -5.86 -5.46
N ILE A 167 -4.37 -5.68 -6.01
CA ILE A 167 -3.20 -5.23 -5.25
C ILE A 167 -3.28 -3.73 -4.94
N ALA A 168 -3.74 -2.92 -5.89
CA ALA A 168 -3.81 -1.47 -5.76
C ALA A 168 -4.87 -1.00 -4.76
N VAL A 169 -6.05 -1.65 -4.73
CA VAL A 169 -7.16 -1.26 -3.84
C VAL A 169 -6.76 -1.19 -2.36
N PRO A 170 -6.20 -2.25 -1.74
CA PRO A 170 -5.79 -2.19 -0.34
C PRO A 170 -4.64 -1.19 -0.10
N ALA A 171 -3.76 -0.97 -1.09
CA ALA A 171 -2.73 0.07 -1.00
C ALA A 171 -3.34 1.48 -0.91
N VAL A 172 -4.43 1.76 -1.63
CA VAL A 172 -5.17 3.03 -1.51
C VAL A 172 -5.74 3.20 -0.10
N TYR A 173 -6.26 2.14 0.52
CA TYR A 173 -6.71 2.20 1.92
C TYR A 173 -5.56 2.46 2.88
N SER A 174 -4.42 1.80 2.69
CA SER A 174 -3.20 2.07 3.45
C SER A 174 -2.79 3.54 3.36
N LEU A 175 -2.74 4.10 2.14
CA LEU A 175 -2.39 5.50 1.92
C LEU A 175 -3.40 6.47 2.55
N ARG A 176 -4.70 6.20 2.44
CA ARG A 176 -5.75 7.04 3.06
C ARG A 176 -5.61 7.10 4.59
N ILE A 177 -5.29 5.98 5.23
CA ILE A 177 -5.04 5.96 6.67
C ILE A 177 -3.78 6.74 7.01
N LEU A 178 -2.70 6.59 6.24
CA LEU A 178 -1.46 7.34 6.46
C LEU A 178 -1.68 8.86 6.35
N ILE A 179 -2.39 9.32 5.32
CA ILE A 179 -2.72 10.74 5.14
C ILE A 179 -3.54 11.26 6.33
N ARG A 180 -4.48 10.47 6.84
CA ARG A 180 -5.27 10.87 8.01
C ARG A 180 -4.43 10.95 9.28
N LEU A 181 -3.59 9.95 9.53
CA LEU A 181 -2.67 9.97 10.65
C LEU A 181 -1.72 11.18 10.58
N ASP A 182 -1.21 11.50 9.39
CA ASP A 182 -0.36 12.67 9.17
C ASP A 182 -1.14 13.97 9.42
N SER A 183 -2.37 14.08 8.92
CA SER A 183 -3.23 15.24 9.16
C SER A 183 -3.58 15.44 10.64
N ASP A 184 -3.79 14.36 11.38
CA ASP A 184 -4.06 14.41 12.82
C ASP A 184 -2.82 14.88 13.58
N MET A 185 -1.64 14.36 13.24
CA MET A 185 -0.36 14.78 13.84
C MET A 185 -0.01 16.23 13.49
N ALA A 186 -0.27 16.67 12.25
CA ALA A 186 -0.09 18.05 11.82
C ALA A 186 -1.04 18.99 12.58
N ASN A 187 -2.30 18.59 12.78
CA ASN A 187 -3.27 19.36 13.57
C ASN A 187 -2.85 19.46 15.04
N VAL A 188 -2.38 18.37 15.64
CA VAL A 188 -1.86 18.37 17.02
C VAL A 188 -0.63 19.27 17.12
N SER A 189 0.30 19.17 16.17
CA SER A 189 1.50 20.02 16.12
C SER A 189 1.15 21.51 16.00
N ASN A 190 0.23 21.86 15.11
CA ASN A 190 -0.22 23.25 14.93
C ASN A 190 -0.92 23.77 16.20
N ARG A 191 -1.76 22.96 16.84
CA ARG A 191 -2.40 23.31 18.12
C ARG A 191 -1.37 23.48 19.24
N LEU A 192 -0.36 22.63 19.28
CA LEU A 192 0.73 22.72 20.26
C LEU A 192 1.54 24.00 20.06
N LEU A 193 1.92 24.33 18.82
CA LEU A 193 2.64 25.57 18.49
C LEU A 193 1.81 26.81 18.83
N TYR A 194 0.52 26.79 18.51
CA TYR A 194 -0.40 27.86 18.88
C TYR A 194 -0.53 28.02 20.41
N ALA A 195 -0.68 26.91 21.13
CA ALA A 195 -0.73 26.91 22.59
C ALA A 195 0.55 27.48 23.20
N ARG A 196 1.73 27.06 22.73
CA ARG A 196 3.03 27.62 23.15
C ARG A 196 3.08 29.12 22.97
N ALA A 197 2.70 29.61 21.78
CA ALA A 197 2.76 31.04 21.46
C ALA A 197 1.84 31.88 22.36
N VAL A 198 0.57 31.46 22.51
CA VAL A 198 -0.40 32.17 23.34
C VAL A 198 0.03 32.18 24.81
N ILE A 199 0.45 31.03 25.35
CA ILE A 199 0.82 30.94 26.77
C ILE A 199 2.11 31.67 27.07
N ALA A 200 3.11 31.61 26.19
CA ALA A 200 4.34 32.38 26.36
C ALA A 200 4.05 33.90 26.32
N GLN A 201 3.19 34.34 25.41
CA GLN A 201 2.78 35.74 25.32
C GLN A 201 2.04 36.18 26.58
N ASP A 202 1.06 35.40 27.05
CA ASP A 202 0.30 35.75 28.24
C ASP A 202 1.15 35.68 29.51
N LEU A 203 2.06 34.71 29.62
CA LEU A 203 3.03 34.65 30.71
C LEU A 203 3.90 35.91 30.75
N SER A 204 4.36 36.39 29.59
CA SER A 204 5.15 37.64 29.51
C SER A 204 4.35 38.88 29.91
N LYS A 205 3.03 38.90 29.65
CA LYS A 205 2.14 39.97 30.11
C LYS A 205 1.95 39.89 31.62
N LEU A 206 1.64 38.70 32.14
CA LEU A 206 1.49 38.44 33.58
C LEU A 206 2.72 38.85 34.39
N GLN A 207 3.91 38.52 33.89
CA GLN A 207 5.17 38.90 34.54
C GLN A 207 5.37 40.42 34.55
N ARG A 208 5.05 41.12 33.46
CA ARG A 208 5.09 42.59 33.40
C ARG A 208 4.09 43.23 34.35
N ASP A 209 2.84 42.77 34.34
CA ASP A 209 1.78 43.33 35.18
C ASP A 209 2.07 43.11 36.67
N THR A 210 2.64 41.95 37.03
CA THR A 210 3.05 41.64 38.41
C THR A 210 4.16 42.58 38.90
N GLN A 211 5.09 42.99 38.03
CA GLN A 211 6.13 43.97 38.38
C GLN A 211 5.57 45.36 38.65
N HIS A 212 4.42 45.70 38.07
CA HIS A 212 3.81 47.02 38.20
C HIS A 212 2.85 47.18 39.39
N LEU A 213 2.76 46.21 40.31
CA LEU A 213 2.04 46.29 41.60
C LEU A 213 0.55 46.73 41.55
N LEU A 214 -0.05 46.85 40.37
CA LEU A 214 -1.41 47.35 40.16
C LEU A 214 -2.20 46.37 39.30
N VAL A 215 -2.67 45.27 39.87
CA VAL A 215 -3.68 44.44 39.22
C VAL A 215 -4.81 44.18 40.20
N SER A 216 -5.88 44.96 40.05
CA SER A 216 -7.20 44.63 40.60
C SER A 216 -7.66 43.32 39.97
N SER A 217 -7.92 42.32 40.81
CA SER A 217 -8.17 40.93 40.39
C SER A 217 -9.56 40.66 39.81
N GLU A 218 -10.36 41.70 39.53
CA GLU A 218 -11.82 41.57 39.52
C GLU A 218 -12.48 41.41 38.15
N SER A 219 -11.72 41.46 37.05
CA SER A 219 -12.33 41.34 35.71
C SER A 219 -11.48 40.59 34.69
N ARG A 220 -10.88 39.45 35.08
CA ARG A 220 -10.48 38.47 34.06
C ARG A 220 -11.73 37.74 33.59
N GLU A 221 -12.15 38.06 32.38
CA GLU A 221 -13.30 37.46 31.71
C GLU A 221 -13.21 35.92 31.72
N LEU A 222 -14.23 35.26 32.28
CA LEU A 222 -14.34 33.80 32.38
C LEU A 222 -14.17 33.07 31.02
N SER A 223 -14.48 33.75 29.92
CA SER A 223 -14.33 33.24 28.54
C SER A 223 -12.87 32.98 28.17
N SER A 224 -11.95 33.83 28.63
CA SER A 224 -10.51 33.68 28.39
C SER A 224 -9.93 32.47 29.14
N TRP A 225 -10.39 32.22 30.37
CA TRP A 225 -9.88 31.09 31.16
C TRP A 225 -10.17 29.73 30.54
N LYS A 226 -11.36 29.54 29.96
CA LYS A 226 -11.71 28.26 29.31
C LYS A 226 -10.78 27.93 28.15
N LEU A 227 -10.56 28.89 27.26
CA LEU A 227 -9.64 28.71 26.12
C LEU A 227 -8.21 28.42 26.61
N THR A 228 -7.73 29.19 27.58
CA THR A 228 -6.38 28.99 28.12
C THR A 228 -6.23 27.64 28.82
N SER A 229 -7.26 27.17 29.52
CA SER A 229 -7.26 25.83 30.13
C SER A 229 -7.16 24.71 29.10
N GLU A 230 -7.87 24.83 27.96
CA GLU A 230 -7.79 23.85 26.86
C GLU A 230 -6.40 23.84 26.20
N LEU A 231 -5.77 25.01 26.05
CA LEU A 231 -4.40 25.13 25.52
C LEU A 231 -3.36 24.57 26.50
N LEU A 232 -3.52 24.82 27.79
CA LEU A 232 -2.67 24.27 28.85
C LEU A 232 -2.76 22.73 28.89
N LEU A 233 -3.97 22.18 28.79
CA LEU A 233 -4.19 20.73 28.67
C LEU A 233 -3.52 20.15 27.41
N THR A 234 -3.59 20.87 26.29
CA THR A 234 -2.92 20.45 25.04
C THR A 234 -1.40 20.38 25.21
N LEU A 235 -0.79 21.35 25.89
CA LEU A 235 0.65 21.33 26.20
C LEU A 235 1.03 20.21 27.15
N MET A 236 0.20 19.93 28.16
CA MET A 236 0.43 18.82 29.09
C MET A 236 0.34 17.46 28.39
N ALA A 237 -0.66 17.27 27.54
CA ALA A 237 -0.93 16.00 26.87
C ALA A 237 0.07 15.69 25.76
N TYR A 238 0.49 16.70 24.98
CA TYR A 238 1.29 16.49 23.76
C TYR A 238 2.68 17.14 23.79
N GLY A 239 2.98 17.97 24.79
CA GLY A 239 4.23 18.71 24.89
C GLY A 239 5.40 17.95 25.50
N GLY A 240 6.61 18.46 25.23
CA GLY A 240 7.87 17.96 25.77
C GLY A 240 8.16 18.44 27.20
N SER A 241 9.38 18.24 27.68
CA SER A 241 9.82 18.72 29.00
C SER A 241 9.66 20.24 29.14
N ASP A 242 9.99 20.98 28.09
CA ASP A 242 10.00 22.45 28.11
C ASP A 242 8.58 23.02 28.16
N ASP A 243 7.62 22.34 27.52
CA ASP A 243 6.20 22.69 27.57
C ASP A 243 5.61 22.46 28.95
N LYS A 244 6.02 21.39 29.63
CA LYS A 244 5.62 21.10 31.01
C LYS A 244 6.19 22.15 31.96
N ALA A 245 7.42 22.61 31.73
CA ALA A 245 8.00 23.72 32.48
C ALA A 245 7.23 25.04 32.23
N LEU A 246 6.85 25.32 30.98
CA LEU A 246 6.03 26.48 30.62
C LEU A 246 4.65 26.43 31.29
N PHE A 247 3.99 25.27 31.27
CA PHE A 247 2.72 25.02 31.97
C PHE A 247 2.85 25.27 33.48
N ALA A 248 3.89 24.74 34.13
CA ALA A 248 4.13 24.93 35.56
C ALA A 248 4.48 26.39 35.92
N ALA A 249 5.18 27.11 35.04
CA ALA A 249 5.45 28.53 35.21
C ALA A 249 4.17 29.36 35.12
N TYR A 250 3.29 29.03 34.16
CA TYR A 250 1.99 29.67 34.00
C TYR A 250 1.08 29.44 35.21
N CYS A 251 0.93 28.19 35.67
CA CYS A 251 0.11 27.87 36.84
C CYS A 251 0.57 28.62 38.09
N ARG A 252 1.89 28.71 38.31
CA ARG A 252 2.48 29.51 39.40
C ARG A 252 2.17 31.00 39.28
N ALA A 253 2.25 31.56 38.07
CA ALA A 253 1.97 32.98 37.84
C ALA A 253 0.50 33.34 38.12
N VAL A 254 -0.44 32.43 37.81
CA VAL A 254 -1.88 32.63 38.04
C VAL A 254 -2.34 32.14 39.41
N LYS A 255 -1.44 31.53 40.21
CA LYS A 255 -1.73 30.91 41.52
C LYS A 255 -2.83 29.83 41.44
N VAL A 256 -2.85 29.07 40.34
CA VAL A 256 -3.76 27.93 40.18
C VAL A 256 -2.97 26.66 40.42
N ASP A 257 -3.56 25.72 41.15
CA ASP A 257 -2.96 24.42 41.37
C ASP A 257 -2.94 23.63 40.06
N ALA A 258 -1.75 23.20 39.64
CA ALA A 258 -1.55 22.38 38.44
C ALA A 258 -2.39 21.09 38.45
N PHE A 259 -2.61 20.52 39.63
CA PHE A 259 -3.43 19.30 39.80
C PHE A 259 -4.92 19.54 39.58
N SER A 260 -5.41 20.77 39.77
CA SER A 260 -6.82 21.09 39.52
C SER A 260 -7.16 21.20 38.02
N LEU A 261 -6.14 21.33 37.18
CA LEU A 261 -6.25 21.42 35.72
C LEU A 261 -5.96 20.10 34.99
N ALA A 262 -5.32 19.13 35.65
CA ALA A 262 -4.92 17.85 35.06
C ALA A 262 -5.98 16.77 35.29
#